data_AF-A0A931ULI0-F1
#
_entry.id   AF-A0A931ULI0-F1
#
_cell.length_a   1.000
_cell.length_b   1.000
_cell.length_c   1.000
_cell.angle_alpha   90.00
_cell.angle_beta   90.00
_cell.angle_gamma   90.00
#
_symmetry.space_group_name_H-M   'P 1'
#
loop_
_entity.id
_entity.type
_entity.pdbx_description
1 polymer ?
#
loop_
_entity_poly.entity_id
_entity_poly.type
_entity_poly.pdbx_seq_one_letter_code
_entity_poly.pdbx_strand_id
1 'polypeptide(L)'
;METTMHIDFHAHLYPEAYLERLEVSRGDVRMETNAKGEKIILSMGARVGPVTESFFDADYRIDLMQQHRVDMQILSTPHPGIDRFSPAESLEMARLINDGLAEVSRKHPRHFRGLASLPLIDMPSAMRELERAVHELGMVGVAILTNVAGRSPAEPEFYPLYARLQELGLPLFMHPTIPAGVEVMREYRLAVILGFEFDLTLAPTKMAYSGVFERFP
;
A
#
# COMPACT_ATOMS: atom_id res chain seq x y z
N MET A 1 -10.05 32.39 14.28
CA MET A 1 -10.82 31.14 14.35
C MET A 1 -9.91 30.06 13.81
N GLU A 2 -9.59 29.06 14.61
CA GLU A 2 -8.75 27.94 14.20
C GLU A 2 -9.59 27.05 13.28
N THR A 3 -9.18 26.91 12.02
CA THR A 3 -9.88 26.04 11.06
C THR A 3 -9.41 24.61 11.29
N THR A 4 -10.32 23.74 11.73
CA THR A 4 -10.07 22.30 11.85
C THR A 4 -9.70 21.73 10.47
N MET A 5 -8.58 21.00 10.40
CA MET A 5 -8.12 20.30 9.20
C MET A 5 -8.60 18.84 9.24
N HIS A 6 -9.31 18.38 8.20
CA HIS A 6 -9.75 17.00 8.05
C HIS A 6 -8.74 16.20 7.21
N ILE A 7 -8.15 15.19 7.83
CA ILE A 7 -7.15 14.32 7.21
C ILE A 7 -7.74 12.93 7.06
N ASP A 8 -7.74 12.42 5.83
CA ASP A 8 -8.04 11.03 5.51
C ASP A 8 -6.74 10.25 5.31
N PHE A 9 -6.40 9.37 6.25
CA PHE A 9 -5.15 8.62 6.24
C PHE A 9 -5.24 7.28 5.49
N HIS A 10 -6.41 6.93 4.95
CA HIS A 10 -6.64 5.67 4.23
C HIS A 10 -7.13 5.96 2.80
N ALA A 11 -6.22 6.48 1.99
CA ALA A 11 -6.47 6.79 0.59
C ALA A 11 -5.46 6.09 -0.32
N HIS A 12 -5.93 5.67 -1.50
CA HIS A 12 -5.15 4.87 -2.43
C HIS A 12 -4.90 5.54 -3.77
N LEU A 13 -3.67 5.47 -4.27
CA LEU A 13 -3.33 5.91 -5.62
C LEU A 13 -2.31 4.94 -6.24
N TYR A 14 -2.52 4.62 -7.51
CA TYR A 14 -1.60 3.91 -8.38
C TYR A 14 -0.97 4.90 -9.35
N PRO A 15 0.35 5.12 -9.27
CA PRO A 15 1.05 5.86 -10.31
C PRO A 15 0.93 5.16 -11.66
N GLU A 16 0.80 5.94 -12.74
CA GLU A 16 0.64 5.42 -14.10
C GLU A 16 1.79 4.47 -14.49
N ALA A 17 3.04 4.87 -14.23
CA ALA A 17 4.21 4.06 -14.52
C ALA A 17 4.22 2.69 -13.79
N TYR A 18 3.65 2.64 -12.57
CA TYR A 18 3.47 1.36 -11.86
C TYR A 18 2.42 0.48 -12.56
N LEU A 19 1.30 1.06 -13.01
CA LEU A 19 0.27 0.32 -13.73
C LEU A 19 0.79 -0.21 -15.07
N GLU A 20 1.51 0.60 -15.84
CA GLU A 20 2.13 0.18 -17.10
C GLU A 20 3.11 -0.98 -16.89
N ARG A 21 3.96 -0.89 -15.85
CA ARG A 21 4.90 -1.95 -15.50
C ARG A 21 4.20 -3.22 -15.00
N LEU A 22 3.07 -3.08 -14.32
CA LEU A 22 2.23 -4.18 -13.87
C LEU A 22 1.56 -4.90 -15.05
N GLU A 23 1.05 -4.17 -16.04
CA GLU A 23 0.41 -4.73 -17.24
C GLU A 23 1.35 -5.62 -18.05
N VAL A 24 2.64 -5.28 -18.14
CA VAL A 24 3.64 -6.10 -18.83
C VAL A 24 4.23 -7.21 -17.95
N SER A 25 4.00 -7.15 -16.64
CA SER A 25 4.47 -8.18 -15.71
C SER A 25 3.64 -9.47 -15.88
N ARG A 26 4.32 -10.59 -16.12
CA ARG A 26 3.65 -11.90 -16.21
C ARG A 26 3.47 -12.45 -14.79
N GLY A 27 2.24 -12.66 -14.35
CA GLY A 27 1.95 -13.23 -13.03
C GLY A 27 0.46 -13.47 -12.75
N ASP A 28 0.14 -13.74 -11.49
CA ASP A 28 -1.22 -14.02 -11.01
C ASP A 28 -2.08 -12.76 -10.78
N VAL A 29 -1.55 -11.58 -11.16
CA VAL A 29 -2.31 -10.33 -11.22
C VAL A 29 -2.72 -10.08 -12.65
N ARG A 30 -4.00 -9.78 -12.86
CA ARG A 30 -4.51 -9.33 -14.16
C ARG A 30 -5.39 -8.12 -13.96
N MET A 31 -5.25 -7.15 -14.86
CA MET A 31 -6.21 -6.07 -14.98
C MET A 31 -7.19 -6.43 -16.08
N GLU A 32 -8.48 -6.37 -15.77
CA GLU A 32 -9.55 -6.62 -16.73
C GLU A 32 -10.53 -5.44 -16.72
N THR A 33 -11.27 -5.28 -17.81
CA THR A 33 -12.36 -4.31 -17.88
C THR A 33 -13.68 -5.06 -17.75
N ASN A 34 -14.50 -4.69 -16.76
CA ASN A 34 -15.78 -5.35 -16.57
C ASN A 34 -16.85 -4.84 -17.56
N ALA A 35 -18.05 -5.46 -17.55
CA ALA A 35 -19.14 -5.11 -18.47
C ALA A 35 -19.63 -3.65 -18.38
N LYS A 36 -19.26 -2.91 -17.32
CA LYS A 36 -19.57 -1.48 -17.14
C LYS A 36 -18.42 -0.56 -17.59
N GLY A 37 -17.34 -1.10 -18.13
CA GLY A 37 -16.16 -0.33 -18.52
C GLY A 37 -15.18 -0.03 -17.39
N GLU A 38 -15.39 -0.56 -16.18
CA GLU A 38 -14.51 -0.30 -15.03
C GLU A 38 -13.31 -1.25 -15.05
N LYS A 39 -12.11 -0.72 -14.78
CA LYS A 39 -10.92 -1.55 -14.54
C LYS A 39 -11.10 -2.32 -13.23
N ILE A 40 -10.79 -3.62 -13.23
CA ILE A 40 -10.79 -4.50 -12.06
C ILE A 40 -9.44 -5.20 -11.96
N ILE A 41 -8.99 -5.47 -10.74
CA ILE A 41 -7.78 -6.25 -10.49
C ILE A 41 -8.22 -7.66 -10.09
N LEU A 42 -7.75 -8.66 -10.82
CA LEU A 42 -7.82 -10.05 -10.40
C LEU A 42 -6.47 -10.43 -9.81
N SER A 43 -6.46 -11.01 -8.62
CA SER A 43 -5.25 -11.55 -8.00
C SER A 43 -5.53 -12.92 -7.41
N MET A 44 -4.74 -13.92 -7.79
CA MET A 44 -4.91 -15.32 -7.35
C MET A 44 -6.34 -15.86 -7.55
N GLY A 45 -7.00 -15.39 -8.62
CA GLY A 45 -8.37 -15.74 -8.99
C GLY A 45 -9.47 -15.00 -8.20
N ALA A 46 -9.11 -14.13 -7.26
CA ALA A 46 -10.07 -13.28 -6.55
C ALA A 46 -10.15 -11.87 -7.14
N ARG A 47 -11.34 -11.27 -7.12
CA ARG A 47 -11.59 -9.90 -7.61
C ARG A 47 -11.33 -8.87 -6.51
N VAL A 48 -10.31 -8.04 -6.72
CA VAL A 48 -9.94 -6.87 -5.91
C VAL A 48 -10.27 -5.60 -6.71
N GLY A 49 -11.09 -4.71 -6.17
CA GLY A 49 -11.60 -3.53 -6.91
C GLY A 49 -13.03 -3.66 -7.44
N PRO A 50 -13.59 -2.55 -7.93
CA PRO A 50 -13.07 -1.80 -9.08
C PRO A 50 -11.97 -0.79 -8.77
N VAL A 51 -11.17 -0.47 -9.78
CA VAL A 51 -10.23 0.65 -9.84
C VAL A 51 -10.95 1.80 -10.55
N THR A 52 -11.32 2.82 -9.78
CA THR A 52 -12.00 4.03 -10.28
C THR A 52 -11.00 5.11 -10.70
N GLU A 53 -11.47 6.17 -11.38
CA GLU A 53 -10.62 7.29 -11.83
C GLU A 53 -9.80 7.94 -10.70
N SER A 54 -10.38 8.03 -9.50
CA SER A 54 -9.68 8.53 -8.32
C SER A 54 -8.40 7.77 -7.95
N PHE A 55 -8.21 6.54 -8.42
CA PHE A 55 -6.98 5.78 -8.18
C PHE A 55 -5.79 6.26 -9.01
N PHE A 56 -5.98 7.04 -10.07
CA PHE A 56 -4.87 7.46 -10.94
C PHE A 56 -4.95 8.93 -11.36
N ASP A 57 -6.12 9.58 -11.24
CA ASP A 57 -6.29 11.01 -11.49
C ASP A 57 -6.33 11.80 -10.17
N ALA A 58 -5.25 12.54 -9.91
CA ALA A 58 -5.10 13.36 -8.72
C ALA A 58 -6.01 14.61 -8.73
N ASP A 59 -6.28 15.20 -9.89
CA ASP A 59 -7.11 16.41 -10.01
C ASP A 59 -8.58 16.03 -9.76
N TYR A 60 -9.06 14.94 -10.37
CA TYR A 60 -10.39 14.36 -10.07
C TYR A 60 -10.54 14.00 -8.58
N ARG A 61 -9.48 13.44 -7.97
CA ARG A 61 -9.48 13.12 -6.53
C ARG A 61 -9.62 14.38 -5.67
N ILE A 62 -8.96 15.48 -6.03
CA ILE A 62 -9.08 16.76 -5.30
C ILE A 62 -10.52 17.27 -5.35
N ASP A 63 -11.19 17.18 -6.51
CA ASP A 63 -12.58 17.59 -6.64
C ASP A 63 -13.50 16.78 -5.71
N LEU A 64 -13.30 15.46 -5.63
CA LEU A 64 -14.02 14.60 -4.67
C LEU A 64 -13.71 14.97 -3.21
N MET A 65 -12.45 15.23 -2.87
CA MET A 65 -12.06 15.66 -1.52
C MET A 65 -12.79 16.94 -1.11
N GLN A 66 -12.92 17.91 -2.02
CA GLN A 66 -13.66 19.15 -1.75
C GLN A 66 -15.15 18.88 -1.50
N GLN A 67 -15.78 18.01 -2.29
CA GLN A 67 -17.19 17.62 -2.10
C GLN A 67 -17.43 16.96 -0.73
N HIS A 68 -16.45 16.21 -0.23
CA HIS A 68 -16.52 15.49 1.04
C HIS A 68 -15.89 16.22 2.22
N ARG A 69 -15.41 17.46 2.02
CA ARG A 69 -14.75 18.29 3.05
C ARG A 69 -13.51 17.61 3.67
N VAL A 70 -12.72 16.95 2.84
CA VAL A 70 -11.41 16.39 3.19
C VAL A 70 -10.33 17.37 2.72
N ASP A 71 -9.49 17.84 3.62
CA ASP A 71 -8.45 18.82 3.29
C ASP A 71 -7.20 18.13 2.74
N MET A 72 -6.83 16.99 3.33
CA MET A 72 -5.63 16.23 2.99
C MET A 72 -5.89 14.73 3.03
N GLN A 73 -5.25 14.02 2.10
CA GLN A 73 -5.15 12.57 2.07
C GLN A 73 -3.70 12.11 2.24
N ILE A 74 -3.52 11.07 3.04
CA ILE A 74 -2.25 10.34 3.12
C ILE A 74 -2.37 9.13 2.18
N LEU A 75 -1.64 9.18 1.08
CA LEU A 75 -1.71 8.21 -0.01
C LEU A 75 -0.82 7.01 0.27
N SER A 76 -1.34 5.83 -0.02
CA SER A 76 -0.61 4.56 -0.10
C SER A 76 -0.97 3.82 -1.38
N THR A 77 -0.11 2.92 -1.85
CA THR A 77 -0.48 2.02 -2.94
C THR A 77 -1.02 0.71 -2.36
N PRO A 78 -2.27 0.32 -2.67
CA PRO A 78 -2.86 -0.89 -2.11
C PRO A 78 -2.42 -2.13 -2.90
N HIS A 79 -3.03 -3.28 -2.58
CA HIS A 79 -2.91 -4.52 -3.34
C HIS A 79 -3.11 -4.26 -4.86
N PRO A 80 -2.19 -4.66 -5.74
CA PRO A 80 -1.37 -5.86 -5.65
C PRO A 80 0.00 -5.71 -4.99
N GLY A 81 0.39 -4.49 -4.60
CA GLY A 81 1.65 -4.20 -3.93
C GLY A 81 2.87 -4.65 -4.76
N ILE A 82 3.95 -5.04 -4.07
CA ILE A 82 5.25 -5.33 -4.68
C ILE A 82 5.88 -6.65 -4.23
N ASP A 83 5.28 -7.34 -3.25
CA ASP A 83 5.90 -8.47 -2.56
C ASP A 83 5.93 -9.77 -3.40
N ARG A 84 5.21 -9.82 -4.52
CA ARG A 84 5.08 -11.01 -5.37
C ARG A 84 6.13 -11.11 -6.49
N PHE A 85 6.89 -10.05 -6.69
CA PHE A 85 7.88 -9.98 -7.77
C PHE A 85 9.23 -10.54 -7.31
N SER A 86 10.17 -10.72 -8.23
CA SER A 86 11.57 -10.98 -7.84
C SER A 86 12.14 -9.80 -7.03
N PRO A 87 13.19 -9.97 -6.21
CA PRO A 87 13.77 -8.87 -5.44
C PRO A 87 14.13 -7.62 -6.26
N ALA A 88 14.67 -7.81 -7.47
CA ALA A 88 15.03 -6.70 -8.35
C ALA A 88 13.79 -5.95 -8.88
N GLU A 89 12.78 -6.69 -9.32
CA GLU A 89 11.52 -6.12 -9.81
C GLU A 89 10.70 -5.49 -8.68
N SER A 90 10.73 -6.05 -7.47
CA SER A 90 10.08 -5.48 -6.30
C SER A 90 10.67 -4.10 -5.97
N LEU A 91 11.99 -3.96 -6.03
CA LEU A 91 12.67 -2.67 -5.86
C LEU A 91 12.33 -1.68 -7.00
N GLU A 92 12.30 -2.14 -8.25
CA GLU A 92 11.87 -1.35 -9.40
C GLU A 92 10.45 -0.80 -9.17
N MET A 93 9.51 -1.69 -8.85
CA MET A 93 8.10 -1.34 -8.60
C MET A 93 7.93 -0.42 -7.39
N ALA A 94 8.69 -0.64 -6.31
CA ALA A 94 8.70 0.24 -5.14
C ALA A 94 9.08 1.67 -5.52
N ARG A 95 10.12 1.84 -6.36
CA ARG A 95 10.55 3.15 -6.83
C ARG A 95 9.51 3.82 -7.71
N LEU A 96 8.90 3.10 -8.65
CA LEU A 96 7.81 3.62 -9.47
C LEU A 96 6.64 4.13 -8.62
N ILE A 97 6.27 3.38 -7.58
CA ILE A 97 5.26 3.80 -6.61
C ILE A 97 5.70 5.07 -5.88
N ASN A 98 6.87 5.01 -5.24
CA ASN A 98 7.33 6.07 -4.37
C ASN A 98 7.56 7.39 -5.13
N ASP A 99 8.17 7.31 -6.31
CA ASP A 99 8.43 8.49 -7.15
C ASP A 99 7.11 9.12 -7.61
N GLY A 100 6.13 8.31 -8.03
CA GLY A 100 4.81 8.80 -8.44
C GLY A 100 4.01 9.43 -7.30
N LEU A 101 3.98 8.80 -6.11
CA LEU A 101 3.32 9.38 -4.93
C LEU A 101 4.02 10.68 -4.48
N ALA A 102 5.34 10.74 -4.58
CA ALA A 102 6.12 11.94 -4.28
C ALA A 102 5.86 13.07 -5.29
N GLU A 103 5.73 12.74 -6.58
CA GLU A 103 5.37 13.70 -7.62
C GLU A 103 3.99 14.30 -7.36
N VAL A 104 2.97 13.47 -7.13
CA VAL A 104 1.61 13.91 -6.80
C VAL A 104 1.60 14.78 -5.55
N SER A 105 2.30 14.35 -4.49
CA SER A 105 2.42 15.11 -3.24
C SER A 105 3.11 16.46 -3.42
N ARG A 106 4.12 16.53 -4.30
CA ARG A 106 4.86 17.77 -4.60
C ARG A 106 4.04 18.73 -5.46
N LYS A 107 3.25 18.21 -6.41
CA LYS A 107 2.34 19.00 -7.25
C LYS A 107 1.18 19.57 -6.43
N HIS A 108 0.67 18.82 -5.44
CA HIS A 108 -0.46 19.22 -4.61
C HIS A 108 -0.17 19.10 -3.10
N PRO A 109 0.81 19.85 -2.55
CA PRO A 109 1.32 19.67 -1.20
C PRO A 109 0.35 20.11 -0.09
N ARG A 110 -0.77 20.73 -0.44
CA ARG A 110 -1.86 20.98 0.53
C ARG A 110 -2.82 19.80 0.66
N HIS A 111 -2.88 18.95 -0.36
CA HIS A 111 -3.88 17.88 -0.46
C HIS A 111 -3.28 16.49 -0.25
N PHE A 112 -1.99 16.28 -0.54
CA PHE A 112 -1.41 14.94 -0.49
C PHE A 112 -0.09 14.84 0.27
N ARG A 113 0.08 13.72 0.97
CA ARG A 113 1.35 13.15 1.42
C ARG A 113 1.38 11.68 1.04
N GLY A 114 2.56 11.06 0.99
CA GLY A 114 2.71 9.65 0.65
C GLY A 114 3.28 8.80 1.79
N LEU A 115 2.87 7.54 1.83
CA LEU A 115 3.50 6.46 2.58
C LEU A 115 4.34 5.62 1.62
N ALA A 116 5.59 5.39 1.98
CA ALA A 116 6.51 4.61 1.16
C ALA A 116 6.08 3.14 1.09
N SER A 117 6.19 2.56 -0.11
CA SER A 117 6.18 1.12 -0.32
C SER A 117 7.63 0.61 -0.34
N LEU A 118 7.91 -0.49 0.36
CA LEU A 118 9.28 -1.03 0.50
C LEU A 118 9.36 -2.47 -0.01
N PRO A 119 10.42 -2.86 -0.74
CA PRO A 119 10.60 -4.23 -1.24
C PRO A 119 11.01 -5.19 -0.12
N LEU A 120 10.06 -5.52 0.76
CA LEU A 120 10.31 -6.26 2.01
C LEU A 120 10.73 -7.73 1.81
N ILE A 121 10.70 -8.21 0.56
CA ILE A 121 11.33 -9.49 0.21
C ILE A 121 12.87 -9.47 0.25
N ASP A 122 13.48 -8.28 0.24
CA ASP A 122 14.91 -8.05 0.44
C ASP A 122 15.16 -6.89 1.41
N MET A 123 15.34 -7.20 2.69
CA MET A 123 15.48 -6.19 3.75
C MET A 123 16.62 -5.17 3.50
N PRO A 124 17.81 -5.54 3.00
CA PRO A 124 18.84 -4.57 2.64
C PRO A 124 18.39 -3.54 1.59
N SER A 125 17.66 -3.96 0.55
CA SER A 125 17.08 -3.02 -0.42
C SER A 125 15.95 -2.19 0.19
N ALA A 126 15.11 -2.79 1.03
CA ALA A 126 14.05 -2.08 1.74
C ALA A 126 14.59 -0.95 2.61
N MET A 127 15.68 -1.18 3.36
CA MET A 127 16.28 -0.13 4.19
C MET A 127 16.88 1.00 3.34
N ARG A 128 17.57 0.68 2.23
CA ARG A 128 18.07 1.73 1.32
C ARG A 128 16.95 2.56 0.71
N GLU A 129 15.86 1.91 0.29
CA GLU A 129 14.71 2.61 -0.27
C GLU A 129 13.95 3.41 0.79
N LEU A 130 13.90 2.96 2.04
CA LEU A 130 13.34 3.73 3.16
C LEU A 130 14.10 5.05 3.35
N GLU A 131 15.43 5.02 3.40
CA GLU A 131 16.24 6.24 3.52
C GLU A 131 15.95 7.22 2.39
N ARG A 132 15.92 6.72 1.14
CA ARG A 132 15.61 7.54 -0.04
C ARG A 132 14.20 8.13 0.04
N ALA A 133 13.20 7.30 0.36
CA ALA A 133 11.81 7.72 0.40
C ALA A 133 11.56 8.78 1.48
N VAL A 134 12.21 8.68 2.63
CA VAL A 134 12.07 9.64 3.72
C VAL A 134 12.86 10.92 3.43
N HIS A 135 14.15 10.80 3.10
CA HIS A 135 15.05 11.95 3.04
C HIS A 135 15.05 12.70 1.71
N GLU A 136 14.76 12.01 0.60
CA GLU A 136 14.76 12.62 -0.74
C GLU A 136 13.33 12.88 -1.24
N LEU A 137 12.39 11.98 -0.96
CA LEU A 137 11.01 12.08 -1.46
C LEU A 137 10.02 12.71 -0.48
N GLY A 138 10.37 12.82 0.80
CA GLY A 138 9.52 13.41 1.83
C GLY A 138 8.31 12.55 2.21
N MET A 139 8.43 11.22 2.10
CA MET A 139 7.40 10.29 2.59
C MET A 139 7.22 10.42 4.10
N VAL A 140 5.97 10.37 4.56
CA VAL A 140 5.60 10.64 5.96
C VAL A 140 5.37 9.37 6.78
N GLY A 141 5.75 8.22 6.23
CA GLY A 141 5.58 6.91 6.85
C GLY A 141 5.75 5.78 5.83
N VAL A 142 5.43 4.56 6.24
CA VAL A 142 5.53 3.36 5.41
C VAL A 142 4.19 2.63 5.39
N ALA A 143 3.80 2.11 4.22
CA ALA A 143 2.68 1.20 4.08
C ALA A 143 3.20 -0.23 3.82
N ILE A 144 2.67 -1.20 4.54
CA ILE A 144 2.96 -2.64 4.35
C ILE A 144 1.67 -3.43 4.19
N LEU A 145 1.79 -4.63 3.63
CA LEU A 145 0.68 -5.56 3.55
C LEU A 145 0.63 -6.46 4.81
N THR A 146 -0.54 -7.06 5.09
CA THR A 146 -0.73 -8.03 6.19
C THR A 146 0.14 -9.27 6.08
N ASN A 147 0.64 -9.58 4.87
CA ASN A 147 1.69 -10.56 4.64
C ASN A 147 2.61 -10.15 3.48
N VAL A 148 3.88 -10.54 3.56
CA VAL A 148 4.92 -10.26 2.57
C VAL A 148 5.29 -11.57 1.89
N ALA A 149 4.73 -11.81 0.71
CA ALA A 149 4.87 -13.08 -0.02
C ALA A 149 4.49 -14.31 0.84
N GLY A 150 3.43 -14.20 1.64
CA GLY A 150 2.98 -15.25 2.56
C GLY A 150 3.73 -15.29 3.91
N ARG A 151 4.78 -14.49 4.10
CA ARG A 151 5.48 -14.35 5.39
C ARG A 151 4.79 -13.33 6.27
N SER A 152 4.77 -13.60 7.57
CA SER A 152 4.13 -12.70 8.54
C SER A 152 5.07 -11.52 8.87
N PRO A 153 4.57 -10.28 8.91
CA PRO A 153 5.36 -9.14 9.40
C PRO A 153 5.81 -9.32 10.87
N ALA A 154 5.21 -10.25 11.62
CA ALA A 154 5.60 -10.57 12.99
C ALA A 154 6.96 -11.30 13.11
N GLU A 155 7.53 -11.79 12.00
CA GLU A 155 8.78 -12.55 12.02
C GLU A 155 10.02 -11.67 12.31
N PRO A 156 11.07 -12.20 12.98
CA PRO A 156 12.27 -11.44 13.34
C PRO A 156 13.00 -10.78 12.16
N GLU A 157 12.83 -11.29 10.94
CA GLU A 157 13.41 -10.70 9.73
C GLU A 157 12.91 -9.28 9.45
N PHE A 158 11.73 -8.89 9.96
CA PHE A 158 11.15 -7.54 9.82
C PHE A 158 11.57 -6.58 10.93
N TYR A 159 12.27 -7.04 11.96
CA TYR A 159 12.71 -6.20 13.09
C TYR A 159 13.58 -5.00 12.67
N PRO A 160 14.48 -5.11 11.67
CA PRO A 160 15.22 -3.94 11.19
C PRO A 160 14.31 -2.80 10.71
N LEU A 161 13.17 -3.10 10.08
CA LEU A 161 12.20 -2.10 9.66
C LEU A 161 11.62 -1.37 10.87
N TYR A 162 11.15 -2.11 11.87
CA TYR A 162 10.51 -1.53 13.05
C TYR A 162 11.48 -0.67 13.87
N ALA A 163 12.71 -1.18 14.09
CA ALA A 163 13.77 -0.42 14.74
C ALA A 163 14.01 0.90 14.01
N ARG A 164 14.10 0.86 12.67
CA ARG A 164 14.40 2.06 11.88
C ARG A 164 13.24 3.05 11.85
N LEU A 165 11.99 2.58 11.77
CA LEU A 165 10.82 3.46 11.84
C LEU A 165 10.69 4.13 13.21
N GLN A 166 10.99 3.42 14.29
CA GLN A 166 11.03 3.99 15.64
C GLN A 166 12.11 5.07 15.75
N GLU A 167 13.33 4.82 15.24
CA GLU A 167 14.41 5.83 15.21
C GLU A 167 14.02 7.09 14.42
N LEU A 168 13.32 6.93 13.30
CA LEU A 168 12.87 8.02 12.45
C LEU A 168 11.60 8.71 12.98
N GLY A 169 10.91 8.12 13.97
CA GLY A 169 9.62 8.61 14.47
C GLY A 169 8.51 8.54 13.41
N LEU A 170 8.54 7.53 12.53
CA LEU A 170 7.63 7.41 11.40
C LEU A 170 6.54 6.36 11.66
N PRO A 171 5.28 6.63 11.24
CA PRO A 171 4.20 5.67 11.36
C PRO A 171 4.32 4.53 10.33
N LEU A 172 3.80 3.38 10.74
CA LEU A 172 3.57 2.21 9.88
C LEU A 172 2.07 2.02 9.67
N PHE A 173 1.64 1.98 8.42
CA PHE A 173 0.28 1.66 8.02
C PHE A 173 0.23 0.23 7.48
N MET A 174 -0.69 -0.59 8.00
CA MET A 174 -0.90 -1.96 7.52
C MET A 174 -2.19 -2.04 6.72
N HIS A 175 -2.09 -2.50 5.48
CA HIS A 175 -3.23 -2.71 4.59
C HIS A 175 -3.43 -4.23 4.33
N PRO A 176 -4.67 -4.74 4.27
CA PRO A 176 -4.90 -6.13 3.94
C PRO A 176 -4.39 -6.48 2.54
N THR A 177 -4.07 -7.73 2.33
CA THR A 177 -3.85 -8.28 0.99
C THR A 177 -4.65 -9.56 0.82
N ILE A 178 -4.42 -10.29 -0.26
CA ILE A 178 -5.10 -11.57 -0.45
C ILE A 178 -4.73 -12.51 0.71
N PRO A 179 -5.74 -13.02 1.44
CA PRO A 179 -5.51 -13.82 2.63
C PRO A 179 -5.10 -15.26 2.28
N ALA A 180 -4.63 -15.98 3.29
CA ALA A 180 -4.52 -17.43 3.20
C ALA A 180 -5.90 -18.08 2.97
N GLY A 181 -5.95 -19.12 2.13
CA GLY A 181 -7.20 -19.83 1.82
C GLY A 181 -8.13 -19.07 0.86
N VAL A 182 -7.60 -18.16 0.06
CA VAL A 182 -8.37 -17.37 -0.93
C VAL A 182 -9.19 -18.25 -1.88
N GLU A 183 -8.80 -19.50 -2.10
CA GLU A 183 -9.45 -20.45 -3.01
C GLU A 183 -10.94 -20.61 -2.72
N VAL A 184 -11.34 -20.61 -1.44
CA VAL A 184 -12.74 -20.73 -1.00
C VAL A 184 -13.47 -19.38 -0.93
N MET A 185 -12.80 -18.28 -1.28
CA MET A 185 -13.30 -16.91 -1.21
C MET A 185 -13.33 -16.17 -2.55
N ARG A 186 -13.08 -16.88 -3.66
CA ARG A 186 -13.02 -16.29 -5.01
C ARG A 186 -14.37 -15.77 -5.49
N GLU A 187 -15.45 -16.37 -5.03
CA GLU A 187 -16.82 -16.02 -5.41
C GLU A 187 -17.36 -14.85 -4.57
N TYR A 188 -18.36 -14.14 -5.09
CA TYR A 188 -19.11 -13.08 -4.40
C TYR A 188 -18.28 -11.96 -3.76
N ARG A 189 -17.02 -11.78 -4.19
CA ARG A 189 -16.03 -10.86 -3.59
C ARG A 189 -15.73 -11.18 -2.10
N LEU A 190 -15.90 -12.42 -1.67
CA LEU A 190 -15.66 -12.82 -0.28
C LEU A 190 -14.22 -12.57 0.17
N ALA A 191 -13.24 -12.65 -0.74
CA ALA A 191 -11.84 -12.32 -0.42
C ALA A 191 -11.67 -10.88 0.10
N VAL A 192 -12.46 -9.93 -0.41
CA VAL A 192 -12.43 -8.52 0.03
C VAL A 192 -13.34 -8.32 1.24
N ILE A 193 -14.53 -8.94 1.26
CA ILE A 193 -15.55 -8.70 2.30
C ILE A 193 -15.21 -9.39 3.62
N LEU A 194 -14.66 -10.61 3.57
CA LEU A 194 -14.32 -11.42 4.75
C LEU A 194 -12.82 -11.64 4.86
N GLY A 195 -12.19 -11.95 3.72
CA GLY A 195 -10.77 -12.30 3.68
C GLY A 195 -9.87 -11.20 4.24
N PHE A 196 -10.09 -9.96 3.82
CA PHE A 196 -9.32 -8.80 4.30
C PHE A 196 -9.48 -8.58 5.81
N GLU A 197 -10.69 -8.79 6.35
CA GLU A 197 -10.96 -8.65 7.79
C GLU A 197 -10.24 -9.73 8.61
N PHE A 198 -10.19 -10.97 8.10
CA PHE A 198 -9.43 -12.04 8.74
C PHE A 198 -7.93 -11.75 8.73
N ASP A 199 -7.40 -11.26 7.61
CA ASP A 199 -5.98 -10.92 7.50
C ASP A 199 -5.59 -9.75 8.43
N LEU A 200 -6.43 -8.70 8.46
CA LEU A 200 -6.29 -7.56 9.38
C LEU A 200 -6.44 -7.95 10.86
N THR A 201 -7.14 -9.04 11.15
CA THR A 201 -7.18 -9.57 12.51
C THR A 201 -5.93 -10.39 12.81
N LEU A 202 -5.53 -11.28 11.90
CA LEU A 202 -4.46 -12.24 12.10
C LEU A 202 -3.09 -11.58 12.24
N ALA A 203 -2.72 -10.67 11.34
CA ALA A 203 -1.36 -10.13 11.28
C ALA A 203 -1.01 -9.25 12.52
N PRO A 204 -1.82 -8.25 12.92
CA PRO A 204 -1.59 -7.50 14.15
C PRO A 204 -1.65 -8.37 15.41
N THR A 205 -2.55 -9.35 15.46
CA THR A 205 -2.63 -10.30 16.57
C THR A 205 -1.34 -11.10 16.72
N LYS A 206 -0.78 -11.58 15.61
CA LYS A 206 0.53 -12.25 15.61
C LYS A 206 1.65 -11.32 16.08
N MET A 207 1.67 -10.06 15.63
CA MET A 207 2.66 -9.08 16.07
C MET A 207 2.58 -8.81 17.57
N ALA A 208 1.37 -8.71 18.13
CA ALA A 208 1.17 -8.55 19.56
C ALA A 208 1.67 -9.78 20.34
N TYR A 209 1.25 -10.99 19.95
CA TYR A 209 1.68 -12.21 20.66
C TYR A 209 3.15 -12.57 20.45
N SER A 210 3.80 -12.12 19.38
CA SER A 210 5.24 -12.30 19.17
C SER A 210 6.10 -11.22 19.87
N GLY A 211 5.47 -10.24 20.52
CA GLY A 211 6.16 -9.22 21.30
C GLY A 211 6.77 -8.10 20.45
N VAL A 212 6.26 -7.86 19.23
CA VAL A 212 6.79 -6.81 18.34
C VAL A 212 6.60 -5.43 18.95
N PHE A 213 5.41 -5.14 19.49
CA PHE A 213 5.10 -3.82 20.05
C PHE A 213 5.84 -3.55 21.36
N GLU A 214 6.14 -4.57 22.16
CA GLU A 214 6.95 -4.45 23.38
C GLU A 214 8.44 -4.24 23.04
N ARG A 215 8.90 -4.81 21.93
CA ARG A 215 10.27 -4.67 21.45
C ARG A 215 10.51 -3.32 20.76
N PHE A 216 9.49 -2.81 20.06
CA PHE A 216 9.53 -1.56 19.30
C PHE A 216 8.35 -0.65 19.69
N PRO A 217 8.41 0.02 20.86
CA PRO A 217 7.34 0.86 21.38
C PRO A 217 7.17 2.19 20.64
#